data_AF-A0A962ZB13-F1
#
_entry.id   AF-A0A962ZB13-F1
#
_cell.length_a   1.000
_cell.length_b   1.000
_cell.length_c   1.000
_cell.angle_alpha   90.00
_cell.angle_beta   90.00
_cell.angle_gamma   90.00
#
_symmetry.space_group_name_H-M   'P 1'
#
loop_
_entity.id
_entity.type
_entity.pdbx_description
1 polymer ?
#
loop_
_entity_poly.entity_id
_entity_poly.type
_entity_poly.pdbx_seq_one_letter_code
_entity_poly.pdbx_strand_id
1 'polypeptide(L)' 'MKIQEVIDTAFAMPLTSPSYPRPPYRFTNREFFIITYRTDPDALRAVVPEPLEIDEPLVKYEFIRMPDSTG' A
#
# COMPACT_ATOMS: atom_id res chain seq x y z
N MET A 1 -20.09 18.31 18.67
CA MET A 1 -19.08 17.30 19.08
C MET A 1 -18.22 17.90 20.17
N LYS A 2 -18.02 17.17 21.27
CA LYS A 2 -17.02 17.50 22.30
C LYS A 2 -15.62 17.15 21.77
N ILE A 3 -14.58 17.82 22.26
CA ILE A 3 -13.18 17.56 21.83
C ILE A 3 -12.80 16.08 21.99
N GLN A 4 -13.21 15.46 23.10
CA GLN A 4 -12.94 14.03 23.32
C GLN A 4 -13.55 13.16 22.23
N GLU A 5 -14.81 13.41 21.82
CA GLU A 5 -15.48 12.67 20.75
C GLU A 5 -14.78 12.86 19.38
N VAL A 6 -14.20 14.04 19.13
CA VAL A 6 -13.39 14.28 17.92
C VAL A 6 -12.16 13.38 17.91
N ILE A 7 -11.43 13.33 19.03
CA ILE A 7 -10.22 12.51 19.17
C ILE A 7 -10.56 11.02 19.05
N ASP A 8 -11.63 10.58 19.70
CA ASP A 8 -12.03 9.17 19.74
C ASP A 8 -12.49 8.66 18.36
N THR A 9 -13.16 9.52 17.56
CA THR A 9 -13.68 9.14 16.25
C THR A 9 -12.71 9.36 15.10
N ALA A 10 -11.71 10.25 15.28
CA ALA A 10 -10.72 10.57 14.26
C ALA A 10 -10.01 9.32 13.72
N PHE A 11 -10.02 9.18 12.40
CA PHE A 11 -9.37 8.08 11.70
C PHE A 11 -8.67 8.55 10.43
N ALA A 12 -9.46 9.03 9.47
CA ALA A 12 -9.01 9.65 8.25
C ALA A 12 -9.83 10.91 8.01
N MET A 13 -9.28 11.81 7.21
CA MET A 13 -9.97 13.04 6.85
C MET A 13 -10.88 12.80 5.63
N PRO A 14 -11.97 13.57 5.48
CA PRO A 14 -12.59 14.42 6.51
C PRO A 14 -13.18 13.64 7.70
N LEU A 15 -13.17 14.25 8.90
CA LEU A 15 -13.57 13.60 10.16
C LEU A 15 -14.91 12.85 10.12
N THR A 16 -15.93 13.46 9.50
CA THR A 16 -17.31 12.93 9.46
C THR A 16 -17.63 12.18 8.18
N SER A 17 -16.68 12.09 7.24
CA SER A 17 -16.80 11.31 6.01
C SER A 17 -15.39 10.87 5.59
N PRO A 18 -14.78 9.92 6.32
CA PRO A 18 -13.39 9.53 6.11
C PRO A 18 -13.16 9.08 4.67
N SER A 19 -12.03 9.47 4.06
CA SER A 19 -11.68 9.09 2.68
C SER A 19 -11.54 7.59 2.45
N TYR A 20 -11.36 6.82 3.52
CA TYR A 20 -11.33 5.35 3.51
C TYR A 20 -11.82 4.82 4.87
N PRO A 21 -12.44 3.62 4.91
CA PRO A 21 -12.95 3.04 6.15
C PRO A 21 -11.84 2.41 7.00
N ARG A 22 -12.18 2.07 8.26
CA ARG A 22 -11.27 1.35 9.17
C ARG A 22 -11.08 -0.11 8.72
N PRO A 23 -9.92 -0.72 9.02
CA PRO A 23 -9.65 -2.14 8.75
C PRO A 23 -10.58 -3.08 9.58
N PRO A 24 -10.67 -4.38 9.24
CA PRO A 24 -9.84 -5.11 8.26
C PRO A 24 -10.24 -4.86 6.80
N TYR A 25 -9.22 -4.74 5.93
CA TYR A 25 -9.40 -4.71 4.48
C TYR A 25 -9.33 -6.13 3.90
N ARG A 26 -10.43 -6.59 3.32
CA ARG A 26 -10.56 -7.92 2.70
C ARG A 26 -10.43 -7.79 1.19
N PHE A 27 -9.64 -8.68 0.59
CA PHE A 27 -9.48 -8.79 -0.85
C PHE A 27 -9.93 -10.18 -1.30
N THR A 28 -11.06 -10.27 -1.97
CA THR A 28 -11.60 -11.52 -2.52
C THR A 28 -11.24 -11.61 -4.00
N ASN A 29 -10.75 -12.78 -4.44
CA ASN A 29 -10.33 -13.02 -5.83
C ASN A 29 -9.30 -11.99 -6.35
N ARG A 30 -8.33 -11.61 -5.51
CA ARG A 30 -7.20 -10.76 -5.94
C ARG A 30 -6.30 -11.56 -6.89
N GLU A 31 -6.29 -11.18 -8.17
CA GLU A 31 -5.50 -11.84 -9.21
C GLU A 31 -4.17 -11.10 -9.41
N PHE A 32 -3.07 -11.85 -9.50
CA PHE A 32 -1.73 -11.31 -9.68
C PHE A 32 -1.15 -11.78 -11.02
N PHE A 33 -0.59 -10.85 -11.78
CA PHE A 33 0.27 -11.13 -12.92
C PHE A 33 1.58 -10.37 -12.72
N ILE A 34 2.69 -11.11 -12.53
CA ILE A 34 3.98 -10.54 -12.14
C ILE A 34 5.03 -10.93 -13.17
N ILE A 35 5.70 -9.92 -13.74
CA ILE A 35 6.88 -10.10 -14.59
C ILE A 35 8.10 -9.73 -13.76
N THR A 36 8.98 -10.70 -13.54
CA THR A 36 10.26 -10.45 -12.87
C THR A 36 11.33 -10.24 -13.93
N TYR A 37 12.06 -9.12 -13.86
CA TYR A 37 13.15 -8.81 -14.79
C TYR A 37 14.38 -8.28 -14.05
N ARG A 38 15.55 -8.44 -14.67
CA ARG A 38 16.82 -7.92 -14.16
C ARG A 38 17.02 -6.47 -14.58
N THR A 39 17.47 -5.64 -13.65
CA THR A 39 17.72 -4.21 -13.89
C THR A 39 19.14 -3.82 -13.48
N ASP A 40 19.47 -2.54 -13.66
CA ASP A 40 20.72 -1.92 -13.20
C ASP A 40 20.73 -1.84 -11.65
N PRO A 41 21.73 -2.45 -10.97
CA PRO A 41 21.82 -2.40 -9.52
C PRO A 41 22.01 -0.98 -8.98
N ASP A 42 22.66 -0.06 -9.70
CA ASP A 42 22.86 1.31 -9.23
C ASP A 42 21.56 2.12 -9.29
N ALA A 43 20.72 1.87 -10.30
CA ALA A 43 19.39 2.45 -10.39
C ALA A 43 18.49 2.01 -9.21
N LEU A 44 18.58 0.75 -8.78
CA LEU A 44 17.87 0.28 -7.59
C LEU A 44 18.40 0.92 -6.31
N ARG A 45 19.72 1.01 -6.14
CA ARG A 45 20.33 1.64 -4.95
C ARG A 45 19.93 3.10 -4.78
N ALA A 46 19.76 3.82 -5.89
CA ALA A 46 19.37 5.23 -5.86
C ALA A 46 17.97 5.47 -5.28
N VAL A 47 17.06 4.47 -5.28
CA VAL A 47 15.66 4.62 -4.84
C VAL A 47 15.34 3.86 -3.56
N VAL A 48 16.20 2.94 -3.12
CA VAL A 48 16.01 2.19 -1.88
C VAL A 48 16.56 3.03 -0.71
N PRO A 49 15.71 3.42 0.27
CA PRO A 49 16.17 4.23 1.39
C PRO A 49 16.88 3.38 2.45
N GLU A 50 17.87 3.97 3.14
CA GLU A 50 18.45 3.37 4.33
C GLU A 50 17.38 3.15 5.42
N PRO A 51 17.42 2.04 6.19
CA PRO A 51 18.46 1.00 6.23
C PRO A 51 18.13 -0.23 5.36
N LEU A 52 17.28 -0.10 4.34
CA LEU A 52 16.89 -1.24 3.51
C LEU A 52 18.03 -1.66 2.57
N GLU A 53 18.20 -2.97 2.38
CA GLU A 53 19.23 -3.57 1.53
C GLU A 53 18.61 -4.25 0.30
N ILE A 54 19.35 -4.29 -0.81
CA ILE A 54 18.94 -4.97 -2.04
C ILE A 54 19.61 -6.35 -2.08
N ASP A 55 18.79 -7.40 -2.15
CA ASP A 55 19.27 -8.79 -2.26
C ASP A 55 19.76 -9.10 -3.69
N GLU A 56 18.85 -9.03 -4.68
CA GLU A 56 19.17 -9.20 -6.10
C GLU A 56 18.73 -7.99 -6.92
N PRO A 57 19.40 -7.67 -8.05
CA PRO A 57 18.98 -6.59 -8.94
C PRO A 57 17.80 -7.00 -9.83
N LEU A 58 16.71 -7.44 -9.20
CA LEU A 58 15.46 -7.86 -9.84
C LEU A 58 14.32 -6.93 -9.45
N VAL A 59 13.48 -6.59 -10.42
CA VAL A 59 12.23 -5.85 -10.20
C VAL A 59 11.05 -6.77 -10.50
N LYS A 60 10.06 -6.77 -9.61
CA LYS A 60 8.78 -7.42 -9.80
C LYS A 60 7.78 -6.39 -10.31
N TYR A 61 7.51 -6.39 -11.61
CA TYR A 61 6.51 -5.53 -12.20
C TYR A 61 5.15 -6.23 -12.14
N GLU A 62 4.20 -5.66 -11.40
CA GLU A 62 2.93 -6.31 -11.09
C GLU A 62 1.73 -5.63 -11.74
N PHE A 63 0.80 -6.47 -12.21
CA PHE A 63 -0.56 -6.12 -12.56
C PHE A 63 -1.47 -6.87 -11.61
N ILE A 64 -2.28 -6.14 -10.85
CA ILE A 64 -3.17 -6.73 -9.85
C ILE A 64 -4.61 -6.35 -10.16
N ARG A 65 -5.45 -7.36 -10.34
CA ARG A 65 -6.90 -7.17 -10.41
C ARG A 65 -7.50 -7.43 -9.04
N MET A 66 -8.21 -6.44 -8.50
CA MET A 66 -8.88 -6.52 -7.20
C MET A 66 -10.39 -6.32 -7.42
N PRO A 67 -11.11 -7.35 -7.90
CA PRO A 67 -12.52 -7.20 -8.31
C PRO A 67 -13.46 -7.00 -7.11
N ASP A 68 -13.07 -7.45 -5.92
CA ASP A 68 -13.83 -7.30 -4.68
C ASP A 68 -12.87 -7.01 -3.52
N SER A 69 -12.66 -5.71 -3.28
CA SER A 69 -11.86 -5.17 -2.16
C SER A 69 -12.77 -4.39 -1.24
N THR A 70 -12.69 -4.65 0.06
CA THR A 70 -13.32 -3.79 1.07
C THR A 70 -12.28 -2.75 1.50
N GLY A 71 -12.27 -1.60 0.85
CA GLY A 71 -11.29 -0.53 1.07
C GLY A 71 -10.80 0.03 -0.25
#